data_AF-A0A0M3HM41-F1
#
_entry.id   AF-A0A0M3HM41-F1
#
_cell.length_a   1.000
_cell.length_b   1.000
_cell.length_c   1.000
_cell.angle_alpha   90.00
_cell.angle_beta   90.00
_cell.angle_gamma   90.00
#
_symmetry.space_group_name_H-M   'P 1'
#
loop_
_entity.id
_entity.type
_entity.pdbx_description
1 polymer ?
#
loop_
_entity_poly.entity_id
_entity_poly.type
_entity_poly.pdbx_seq_one_letter_code
_entity_poly.pdbx_strand_id
1 'polypeptide(L)' 'WPCSPEQRFQVVHPKKREIWSYGIASESAILCKNEVSLRLASVIAKEEGWLAERMTIIAISGELEHFLTKIFF' A
#
# COMPACT_ATOMS: atom_id res chain seq x y z
N TRP A 1 -3.78 -0.43 -24.78
CA TRP A 1 -2.53 -0.61 -24.02
C TRP A 1 -2.42 -2.08 -23.63
N PRO A 2 -1.26 -2.74 -23.78
CA PRO A 2 -1.14 -4.19 -23.53
C PRO A 2 -1.62 -4.54 -22.12
N CYS A 3 -2.67 -5.36 -22.03
CA CYS A 3 -3.28 -5.84 -20.79
C CYS A 3 -4.07 -7.12 -21.07
N SER A 4 -4.40 -7.87 -20.02
CA SER A 4 -5.29 -9.04 -20.10
C SER A 4 -6.44 -8.87 -19.08
N PRO A 5 -7.47 -8.08 -19.43
CA PRO A 5 -8.52 -7.68 -18.47
C PRO A 5 -9.36 -8.86 -17.97
N GLU A 6 -9.62 -9.84 -18.84
CA GLU A 6 -10.42 -11.03 -18.55
C GLU A 6 -9.72 -11.98 -17.57
N GLN A 7 -8.39 -11.90 -17.48
CA GLN A 7 -7.57 -12.74 -16.61
C GLN A 7 -6.83 -11.91 -15.55
N ARG A 8 -7.32 -10.70 -15.22
CA ARG A 8 -6.62 -9.87 -14.23
C ARG A 8 -6.65 -10.54 -12.86
N PHE A 9 -5.50 -10.61 -12.19
CA PHE A 9 -5.43 -10.98 -10.78
C PHE A 9 -4.33 -10.23 -10.05
N GLN A 10 -4.56 -10.03 -8.77
CA GLN A 10 -3.58 -9.50 -7.84
C GLN A 10 -3.72 -10.21 -6.50
N VAL A 11 -2.67 -10.90 -6.07
CA VAL A 11 -2.70 -11.81 -4.92
C VAL A 11 -1.59 -11.45 -3.95
N VAL A 12 -1.91 -11.42 -2.65
CA VAL A 12 -0.94 -11.29 -1.56
C VAL A 12 -0.76 -12.66 -0.91
N HIS A 13 0.49 -13.07 -0.72
CA HIS A 13 0.84 -14.27 0.04
C HIS A 13 1.59 -13.87 1.32
N PRO A 14 0.89 -13.55 2.43
CA PRO A 14 1.51 -12.94 3.62
C PRO A 14 2.64 -13.77 4.21
N LYS A 15 2.44 -15.09 4.31
CA LYS A 15 3.45 -16.02 4.88
C LYS A 15 4.77 -16.08 4.11
N LYS A 16 4.76 -15.75 2.82
CA LYS A 16 5.95 -15.74 1.95
C LYS A 16 6.43 -14.33 1.64
N ARG A 17 5.70 -13.30 2.09
CA ARG A 17 5.97 -11.89 1.80
C ARG A 17 6.03 -11.60 0.30
N GLU A 18 5.16 -12.23 -0.47
CA GLU A 18 5.09 -12.11 -1.92
C GLU A 18 3.78 -11.44 -2.38
N ILE A 19 3.85 -10.71 -3.49
CA ILE A 19 2.69 -10.15 -4.19
C ILE A 19 2.81 -10.51 -5.67
N TRP A 20 1.76 -11.11 -6.22
CA TRP A 20 1.71 -11.52 -7.62
C TRP A 20 0.66 -10.69 -8.35
N SER A 21 0.98 -10.19 -9.55
CA SER A 21 0.08 -9.39 -10.38
C SER A 21 0.19 -9.81 -11.83
N TYR A 22 -0.95 -9.98 -12.49
CA TYR A 22 -1.04 -10.37 -13.89
C TYR A 22 -2.23 -9.71 -14.57
N GLY A 23 -2.08 -9.43 -15.87
CA GLY A 23 -3.15 -8.85 -16.70
C GLY A 23 -3.48 -7.38 -16.43
N ILE A 24 -2.88 -6.78 -15.41
CA ILE A 24 -3.06 -5.37 -15.01
C ILE A 24 -1.92 -4.53 -15.60
N ALA A 25 -2.27 -3.46 -16.32
CA ALA A 25 -1.30 -2.54 -16.91
C ALA A 25 -1.56 -1.07 -16.54
N SER A 26 -2.37 -0.84 -15.50
CA SER A 26 -2.65 0.48 -14.93
C SER A 26 -1.74 0.76 -13.72
N GLU A 27 -1.94 1.89 -13.05
CA GLU A 27 -1.25 2.24 -11.79
C GLU A 27 -1.27 1.12 -10.74
N SER A 28 -2.30 0.27 -10.77
CA SER A 28 -2.42 -0.92 -9.92
C SER A 28 -1.33 -1.99 -10.19
N ALA A 29 -0.61 -1.93 -11.31
CA ALA A 29 0.55 -2.78 -11.60
C ALA A 29 1.78 -2.39 -10.78
N ILE A 30 1.83 -1.15 -10.27
CA ILE A 30 2.91 -0.69 -9.38
C ILE A 30 2.69 -1.30 -8.01
N LEU A 31 3.29 -2.48 -7.79
CA LEU A 31 3.06 -3.27 -6.57
C LEU A 31 3.34 -2.48 -5.30
N CYS A 32 4.38 -1.64 -5.28
CA CYS A 32 4.76 -0.85 -4.11
C CYS A 32 3.78 0.28 -3.78
N LYS A 33 3.06 0.83 -4.77
CA LYS A 33 2.17 2.00 -4.61
C LYS A 33 0.71 1.59 -4.38
N ASN A 34 0.39 0.32 -4.59
CA ASN A 34 -0.98 -0.18 -4.54
C ASN A 34 -1.41 -0.49 -3.09
N GLU A 35 -2.69 -0.34 -2.78
CA GLU A 35 -3.33 -0.78 -1.54
C GLU A 35 -3.02 -2.24 -1.18
N VAL A 36 -2.67 -3.05 -2.18
CA VAL A 36 -2.19 -4.42 -1.99
C VAL A 36 -0.83 -4.51 -1.28
N SER A 37 0.09 -3.56 -1.45
CA SER A 37 1.32 -3.53 -0.62
C SER A 37 1.01 -3.19 0.83
N LEU A 38 0.06 -2.28 1.08
CA LEU A 38 -0.41 -1.97 2.43
C LEU A 38 -0.98 -3.20 3.13
N ARG A 39 -1.65 -4.12 2.41
CA ARG A 39 -2.13 -5.39 2.97
C ARG A 39 -1.01 -6.31 3.44
N LEU A 40 0.10 -6.37 2.70
CA LEU A 40 1.27 -7.14 3.14
C LEU A 40 1.99 -6.43 4.29
N ALA A 41 2.18 -5.11 4.16
CA ALA A 41 2.82 -4.28 5.15
C ALA A 41 2.07 -4.33 6.50
N SER A 42 0.74 -4.36 6.52
CA SER A 42 -0.02 -4.45 7.79
C SER A 42 0.17 -5.78 8.51
N VAL A 43 0.35 -6.89 7.78
CA VAL A 43 0.69 -8.18 8.38
C VAL A 43 2.10 -8.14 8.98
N ILE A 44 3.07 -7.61 8.23
CA ILE A 44 4.45 -7.45 8.71
C ILE A 44 4.51 -6.51 9.92
N ALA A 45 3.80 -5.39 9.85
CA ALA A 45 3.73 -4.38 10.91
C ALA A 45 3.18 -4.97 12.21
N LYS A 46 2.15 -5.82 12.12
CA LYS A 46 1.63 -6.56 13.27
C LYS A 46 2.64 -7.55 13.87
N GLU A 47 3.45 -8.21 13.03
CA GLU A 47 4.50 -9.14 13.48
C GLU A 47 5.67 -8.40 14.16
N GLU A 48 6.03 -7.23 13.64
CA GLU A 48 7.23 -6.49 14.02
C GLU A 48 6.96 -5.34 15.01
N GLY A 49 5.71 -5.06 15.36
CA GLY A 49 5.33 -4.06 16.36
C GLY A 49 5.29 -2.61 15.86
N TRP A 50 5.03 -2.39 14.58
CA TRP A 50 4.82 -1.07 13.98
C TRP A 50 3.45 -0.96 13.30
N LEU A 51 3.15 0.17 12.65
CA LEU A 51 1.85 0.43 11.99
C LEU A 51 2.01 0.69 10.50
N ALA A 52 1.21 -0.01 9.68
CA ALA A 52 1.09 0.25 8.25
C ALA A 52 -0.33 0.73 7.93
N GLU A 53 -0.48 2.04 7.76
CA GLU A 53 -1.78 2.70 7.63
C GLU A 53 -1.88 3.50 6.34
N ARG A 54 -3.11 3.63 5.81
CA ARG A 54 -3.41 4.54 4.69
C ARG A 54 -3.61 5.96 5.21
N MET A 55 -2.54 6.57 5.70
CA MET A 55 -2.56 7.92 6.28
C MET A 55 -1.74 8.89 5.47
N THR A 56 -2.28 10.09 5.26
CA THR A 56 -1.49 11.23 4.80
C THR A 56 -0.74 11.81 5.99
N ILE A 57 0.57 12.02 5.82
CA ILE A 57 1.42 12.73 6.79
C ILE A 57 1.55 14.18 6.31
N ILE A 58 1.24 15.13 7.19
CA ILE A 58 1.28 16.57 6.91
C ILE A 58 2.16 17.23 7.94
N ALA A 59 3.15 18.00 7.49
CA ALA A 59 3.93 18.90 8.34
C ALA A 59 3.31 20.29 8.34
N ILE A 60 3.16 20.88 9.51
CA ILE A 60 2.67 22.25 9.72
C ILE A 60 3.75 23.02 10.46
N SER A 61 4.29 24.04 9.80
CA SER A 61 5.35 24.89 10.33
C SER A 61 4.75 26.22 10.82
N GLY A 62 4.91 26.50 12.11
CA GLY A 62 4.52 27.77 12.75
C GLY A 62 5.66 28.28 13.64
N GLU A 63 5.36 28.66 14.88
CA GLU A 63 6.41 28.89 15.90
C GLU A 63 7.08 27.58 16.34
N LEU A 64 6.37 26.45 16.20
CA LEU A 64 6.87 25.08 16.38
C LEU A 64 6.47 24.23 15.17
N GLU A 65 7.22 23.15 14.93
CA GLU A 65 6.92 22.16 13.90
C GLU A 65 5.97 21.09 14.45
N HIS A 66 4.87 20.84 13.73
CA HIS A 66 3.90 19.81 14.07
C HIS A 66 3.70 18.83 12.90
N PHE A 67 3.59 17.54 13.21
CA PHE A 67 3.26 16.49 12.24
C PHE A 67 1.89 15.91 12.56
N LEU A 68 0.99 15.91 11.57
CA LEU A 68 -0.35 15.35 11.68
C LEU A 68 -0.51 14.18 10.71
N THR A 69 -1.24 13.16 11.14
CA THR A 69 -1.66 12.03 10.30
C THR A 69 -3.17 12.04 10.13
N LYS A 70 -3.67 11.85 8.91
CA LYS A 70 -5.12 11.79 8.65
C LYS A 70 -5.48 10.71 7.63
N ILE A 71 -6.58 10.01 7.91
CA ILE A 71 -7.26 9.12 6.96
C ILE A 71 -8.42 9.90 6.31
N PHE A 72 -8.54 9.80 4.99
CA PHE A 72 -9.71 10.25 4.24
C PHE A 72 -10.52 9.00 3.87
N PHE A 73 -11.78 8.94 4.29
CA PHE A 73 -12.71 7.85 3.98
C PHE A 73 -13.27 7.98 2.55
#